data_AF-A0A971B1X8-F1
#
_entry.id   AF-A0A971B1X8-F1
#
_cell.length_a   1.000
_cell.length_b   1.000
_cell.length_c   1.000
_cell.angle_alpha   90.00
_cell.angle_beta   90.00
_cell.angle_gamma   90.00
#
_symmetry.space_group_name_H-M   'P 1'
#
loop_
_entity.id
_entity.type
_entity.pdbx_description
1 polymer ?
#
loop_
_entity_poly.entity_id
_entity_poly.type
_entity_poly.pdbx_seq_one_letter_code
_entity_poly.pdbx_strand_id
1 'polypeptide(L)'
;MIRKLIAAVVVLGGILVACPAGAGEPGWVGQVVKPRSQRDEIRQTPIIYRPYRPLHFYGNTVRRAYYHGRVLPAPSEFGEAARAISEAR
;
A
#
# COMPACT_ATOMS: atom_id res chain seq x y z
N MET A 1 -17.31 -16.94 38.90
CA MET A 1 -16.84 -15.57 38.60
C MET A 1 -15.51 -15.54 37.86
N ILE A 2 -14.50 -16.32 38.28
CA ILE A 2 -13.17 -16.43 37.64
C ILE A 2 -13.21 -16.71 36.13
N ARG A 3 -14.06 -17.63 35.65
CA ARG A 3 -14.17 -17.94 34.20
C ARG A 3 -14.67 -16.78 33.35
N LYS A 4 -15.53 -15.91 33.91
CA LYS A 4 -16.04 -14.70 33.23
C LYS A 4 -14.96 -13.61 33.16
N LEU A 5 -14.12 -13.52 34.20
CA LEU A 5 -12.94 -12.63 34.25
C LEU A 5 -11.88 -13.06 33.24
N ILE A 6 -11.59 -14.35 33.13
CA ILE A 6 -10.65 -14.88 32.13
C ILE A 6 -11.15 -14.57 30.71
N ALA A 7 -12.43 -14.82 30.42
CA ALA A 7 -13.01 -14.50 29.12
C ALA A 7 -12.92 -13.00 28.80
N ALA A 8 -13.20 -12.13 29.79
CA ALA A 8 -13.09 -10.68 29.61
C ALA A 8 -11.65 -10.23 29.32
N VAL A 9 -10.65 -10.80 29.99
CA VAL A 9 -9.23 -10.48 29.77
C VAL A 9 -8.75 -10.97 28.40
N VAL A 10 -9.20 -12.15 27.94
CA VAL A 10 -8.86 -12.66 26.61
C VAL A 10 -9.48 -11.80 25.50
N VAL A 11 -10.74 -11.39 25.66
CA VAL A 11 -11.41 -10.50 24.69
C VAL A 11 -10.76 -9.11 24.67
N LEU A 12 -10.47 -8.54 25.84
CA LEU A 12 -9.83 -7.22 25.93
C LEU A 12 -8.38 -7.24 25.41
N GLY A 13 -7.63 -8.31 25.69
CA GLY A 13 -6.28 -8.53 25.16
C GLY A 13 -6.25 -8.72 23.64
N GLY A 14 -7.25 -9.39 23.06
CA GLY A 14 -7.37 -9.56 21.61
C GLY A 14 -7.62 -8.25 20.85
N ILE A 15 -8.38 -7.32 21.43
CA ILE A 15 -8.69 -6.02 20.82
C ILE A 15 -7.46 -5.10 20.80
N LEU A 16 -6.60 -5.17 21.82
CA LEU A 16 -5.39 -4.33 21.93
C LEU A 16 -4.24 -4.77 21.00
N VAL A 17 -4.31 -5.98 20.44
CA VAL A 17 -3.33 -6.53 19.48
C VAL A 17 -3.87 -6.47 18.03
N ALA A 18 -4.96 -5.74 17.79
CA ALA A 18 -5.32 -5.32 16.44
C ALA A 18 -4.39 -4.18 16.00
N CYS A 19 -3.13 -4.51 15.71
CA CYS A 19 -2.31 -3.63 14.91
C CYS A 19 -3.01 -3.55 13.55
N PRO A 20 -3.42 -2.37 13.06
CA PRO A 20 -3.69 -2.25 11.65
C PRO A 20 -2.36 -2.56 10.97
N ALA A 21 -2.20 -3.80 10.50
CA ALA A 21 -1.31 -4.08 9.41
C ALA A 21 -1.89 -3.30 8.24
N GLY A 22 -1.59 -2.00 8.22
CA GLY A 22 -1.69 -1.20 7.02
C GLY A 22 -0.72 -1.88 6.06
N ALA A 23 -1.26 -2.78 5.26
CA ALA A 23 -0.69 -3.04 3.95
C ALA A 23 -0.57 -1.64 3.34
N GLY A 24 0.64 -1.08 3.39
CA GLY A 24 1.00 0.26 2.95
C GLY A 24 0.94 0.38 1.43
N GLU A 25 -0.11 -0.19 0.85
CA GLU A 25 -0.46 -0.07 -0.54
C GLU A 25 -1.52 1.04 -0.66
N PRO A 26 -1.39 1.97 -1.63
CA PRO A 26 -0.29 2.05 -2.59
C PRO A 26 0.80 3.07 -2.22
N GLY A 27 0.58 4.05 -1.35
CA GLY A 27 1.56 5.13 -1.18
C GLY A 27 1.89 5.80 -2.51
N TRP A 28 0.86 6.21 -3.24
CA TRP A 28 0.94 6.71 -4.62
C TRP A 28 1.91 7.87 -4.77
N VAL A 29 2.82 7.78 -5.75
CA VAL A 29 3.60 8.93 -6.20
C VAL A 29 2.87 9.57 -7.37
N GLY A 30 2.33 10.77 -7.17
CA GLY A 30 1.53 11.50 -8.14
C GLY A 30 2.25 11.87 -9.44
N GLN A 31 3.57 11.97 -9.38
CA GLN A 31 4.40 12.34 -10.51
C GLN A 31 4.61 11.14 -11.45
N VAL A 32 3.72 11.01 -12.44
CA VAL A 32 3.71 9.91 -13.42
C VAL A 32 4.95 9.98 -14.33
N VAL A 33 5.29 11.16 -14.82
CA VAL A 33 6.49 11.42 -15.62
C VAL A 33 7.59 11.97 -14.71
N LYS A 34 8.71 11.24 -14.62
CA LYS A 34 9.85 11.66 -13.81
C LYS A 34 10.94 12.35 -14.65
N PRO A 35 11.65 13.35 -14.08
CA PRO A 35 12.86 13.93 -14.67
C PRO A 35 13.90 12.84 -15.01
N ARG A 36 14.77 13.11 -15.99
CA ARG A 36 15.76 12.12 -16.47
C ARG A 36 16.63 11.56 -15.35
N SER A 37 17.14 12.42 -14.47
CA SER A 37 17.95 12.02 -13.31
C SER A 37 17.22 11.02 -12.40
N GLN A 38 15.94 11.27 -12.08
CA GLN A 38 15.13 10.32 -11.31
C GLN A 38 14.82 9.03 -12.07
N ARG A 39 14.70 9.07 -13.40
CA ARG A 39 14.44 7.84 -14.19
C ARG A 39 15.59 6.85 -14.10
N ASP A 40 16.82 7.34 -14.07
CA ASP A 40 17.99 6.48 -14.01
C ASP A 40 18.09 5.79 -12.63
N GLU A 41 17.82 6.53 -11.55
CA GLU A 41 17.66 5.96 -10.21
C GLU A 41 16.56 4.88 -10.17
N ILE A 42 15.37 5.18 -10.72
CA ILE A 42 14.25 4.23 -10.76
C ILE A 42 14.60 2.97 -11.54
N ARG A 43 15.36 3.09 -12.64
CA ARG A 43 15.78 1.94 -13.44
C ARG A 43 16.72 1.02 -12.66
N GLN A 44 17.57 1.59 -11.81
CA GLN A 44 18.47 0.86 -10.93
C GLN A 44 17.76 0.25 -9.72
N THR A 45 16.63 0.80 -9.29
CA THR A 45 15.81 0.21 -8.22
C THR A 45 15.12 -1.07 -8.71
N PRO A 46 15.19 -2.21 -8.00
CA PRO A 46 14.39 -3.39 -8.30
C PRO A 46 12.88 -3.10 -8.25
N ILE A 47 12.09 -3.72 -9.14
CA ILE A 47 10.66 -3.38 -9.34
C ILE A 47 9.80 -3.48 -8.07
N ILE A 48 10.17 -4.40 -7.17
CA ILE A 48 9.50 -4.68 -5.90
C ILE A 48 9.70 -3.56 -4.85
N TYR A 49 10.73 -2.71 -5.02
CA TYR A 49 11.02 -1.59 -4.12
C TYR A 49 10.66 -0.23 -4.73
N ARG A 50 10.18 -0.20 -5.98
CA ARG A 50 9.74 1.05 -6.63
C ARG A 50 8.39 1.49 -6.04
N PRO A 51 8.15 2.80 -5.88
CA PRO A 51 6.85 3.29 -5.41
C PRO A 51 5.73 3.02 -6.44
N TYR A 52 4.50 2.92 -5.94
CA TYR A 52 3.32 2.80 -6.79
C TYR A 52 3.09 4.09 -7.58
N ARG A 53 2.69 3.93 -8.84
CA ARG A 53 2.42 5.06 -9.73
C ARG A 53 1.06 4.91 -10.38
N PRO A 54 0.26 5.98 -10.40
CA PRO A 54 -0.95 6.01 -11.20
C PRO A 54 -0.65 5.57 -12.63
N LEU A 55 -1.57 4.80 -13.22
CA LEU A 55 -1.50 4.30 -14.61
C LEU A 55 -0.39 3.26 -14.91
N HIS A 56 0.45 2.89 -13.94
CA HIS A 56 1.52 1.92 -14.14
C HIS A 56 1.08 0.49 -13.79
N PHE A 57 0.10 -0.02 -14.54
CA PHE A 57 -0.59 -1.29 -14.25
C PHE A 57 0.37 -2.47 -14.04
N TYR A 58 1.20 -2.79 -15.03
CA TYR A 58 2.11 -3.96 -14.95
C TYR A 58 3.03 -3.94 -13.73
N GLY A 59 3.75 -2.84 -13.49
CA GLY A 59 4.66 -2.79 -12.34
C GLY A 59 3.94 -2.78 -10.99
N ASN A 60 2.74 -2.20 -10.92
CA ASN A 60 1.91 -2.28 -9.71
C ASN A 60 1.45 -3.72 -9.46
N THR A 61 1.05 -4.46 -10.51
CA THR A 61 0.66 -5.87 -10.44
C THR A 61 1.79 -6.75 -9.91
N VAL A 62 3.01 -6.57 -10.43
CA VAL A 62 4.19 -7.34 -9.96
C VAL A 62 4.48 -7.10 -8.49
N ARG A 63 4.38 -5.83 -8.02
CA ARG A 63 4.56 -5.49 -6.60
C ARG A 63 3.51 -6.14 -5.71
N ARG A 64 2.24 -6.05 -6.08
CA ARG A 64 1.13 -6.65 -5.34
C ARG A 64 1.28 -8.17 -5.26
N ALA A 65 1.66 -8.80 -6.37
CA ALA A 65 1.91 -10.24 -6.38
C ALA A 65 3.07 -10.62 -5.45
N TYR A 66 4.16 -9.83 -5.43
CA TYR A 66 5.32 -10.08 -4.57
C TYR A 66 5.00 -9.97 -3.07
N TYR A 67 4.23 -8.96 -2.66
CA TYR A 67 3.83 -8.76 -1.26
C TYR A 67 2.55 -9.53 -0.87
N HIS A 68 2.08 -10.44 -1.72
CA HIS A 68 0.82 -11.18 -1.51
C HIS A 68 -0.39 -10.26 -1.28
N GLY A 69 -0.36 -9.06 -1.84
CA GLY A 69 -1.47 -8.10 -1.87
C GLY A 69 -2.51 -8.43 -2.94
N ARG A 70 -3.57 -7.62 -3.01
CA ARG A 70 -4.59 -7.78 -4.05
C ARG A 70 -4.02 -7.36 -5.40
N VAL A 71 -3.88 -8.29 -6.33
CA VAL A 71 -3.27 -8.07 -7.66
C VAL A 71 -3.95 -6.98 -8.47
N LEU A 72 -5.29 -6.89 -8.38
CA LEU A 72 -6.09 -5.85 -9.01
C LEU A 72 -6.35 -4.67 -8.05
N PRO A 73 -6.30 -3.41 -8.53
CA PRO A 73 -6.67 -2.26 -7.71
C PRO A 73 -8.17 -2.27 -7.38
N ALA A 74 -8.54 -1.83 -6.17
CA ALA A 74 -9.92 -1.50 -5.83
C ALA A 74 -10.39 -0.27 -6.58
N PRO A 75 -11.72 -0.13 -6.74
CA PRO A 75 -12.35 1.13 -7.13
C PRO A 75 -11.86 2.35 -6.33
N SER A 76 -11.68 2.23 -5.01
CA SER A 76 -11.21 3.33 -4.14
C SER A 76 -9.81 3.82 -4.48
N GLU A 77 -8.94 2.91 -4.92
CA GLU A 77 -7.54 3.19 -5.22
C GLU A 77 -7.39 4.05 -6.49
N PHE A 78 -8.39 4.07 -7.38
CA PHE A 78 -8.42 5.01 -8.51
C PHE A 78 -8.66 6.45 -8.06
N GLY A 79 -9.49 6.66 -7.03
CA GLY A 79 -9.72 7.99 -6.45
C GLY A 79 -8.45 8.53 -5.77
N GLU A 80 -7.74 7.68 -5.03
CA GLU A 80 -6.44 8.03 -4.44
C GLU A 80 -5.38 8.32 -5.50
N ALA A 81 -5.32 7.53 -6.58
CA ALA A 81 -4.43 7.78 -7.70
C ALA A 81 -4.74 9.13 -8.38
N ALA A 82 -6.01 9.47 -8.56
CA ALA A 82 -6.44 10.76 -9.11
C ALA A 82 -6.03 11.93 -8.20
N ARG A 83 -6.19 11.78 -6.88
CA ARG A 83 -5.73 12.78 -5.89
C ARG A 83 -4.22 12.98 -5.97
N ALA A 84 -3.45 11.90 -5.97
CA ALA A 84 -1.99 11.97 -6.06
C ALA A 84 -1.55 12.72 -7.33
N ILE A 85 -2.18 12.46 -8.49
CA ILE A 85 -1.92 13.21 -9.74
C ILE A 85 -2.22 14.70 -9.55
N SER A 86 -3.36 15.04 -8.93
CA SER A 86 -3.76 16.44 -8.73
C SER A 86 -2.81 17.22 -7.82
N GLU A 87 -2.26 16.56 -6.79
CA GLU A 87 -1.33 17.16 -5.82
C GLU A 87 0.11 17.29 -6.36
N ALA A 88 0.43 16.59 -7.45
CA ALA A 88 1.76 16.61 -8.08
C ALA A 88 1.92 17.69 -9.17
N ARG A 89 0.91 18.52 -9.39
CA ARG A 89 0.91 19.64 -10.34
C ARG A 89 1.30 20.95 -9.66
#